data_AF-A0A7V9TEN4-F1
#
_entry.id   AF-A0A7V9TEN4-F1
#
_cell.length_a   1.000
_cell.length_b   1.000
_cell.length_c   1.000
_cell.angle_alpha   90.00
_cell.angle_beta   90.00
_cell.angle_gamma   90.00
#
_symmetry.space_group_name_H-M   'P 1'
#
loop_
_entity.id
_entity.type
_entity.pdbx_description
1 polymer ?
#
loop_
_entity_poly.entity_id
_entity_poly.type
_entity_poly.pdbx_seq_one_letter_code
_entity_poly.pdbx_strand_id
1 'polypeptide(L)' 'EAVSWGKVDPDRLPDAVVCYVDSTIALPILTAYALARHEPREPKRLYDRCGELMELLQSEYKKSERR' A
#
# COMPACT_ATOMS: atom_id res chain seq x y z
N GLU A 1 -6.09 12.05 -13.52
CA GLU A 1 -7.48 11.73 -13.11
C GLU A 1 -7.61 11.29 -11.65
N ALA A 2 -6.78 10.38 -11.13
CA ALA A 2 -6.94 9.88 -9.75
C ALA A 2 -6.74 10.94 -8.64
N VAL A 3 -6.03 12.03 -8.94
CA VAL A 3 -5.73 13.15 -8.04
C VAL A 3 -6.97 14.00 -7.78
N SER A 4 -7.78 14.28 -8.81
CA SER A 4 -9.00 15.10 -8.68
C SER A 4 -10.10 14.41 -7.88
N TRP A 5 -10.01 13.08 -7.72
CA TRP A 5 -10.88 12.27 -6.87
C TRP A 5 -10.28 12.00 -5.48
N GLY A 6 -9.08 12.51 -5.17
CA GLY A 6 -8.39 12.29 -3.89
C GLY A 6 -7.90 10.85 -3.66
N LYS A 7 -7.87 10.01 -4.70
CA LYS A 7 -7.36 8.62 -4.61
C LYS A 7 -5.83 8.56 -4.62
N VAL A 8 -5.21 9.57 -5.22
CA VAL A 8 -3.75 9.75 -5.25
C VAL A 8 -3.45 11.09 -4.58
N ASP A 9 -2.56 11.03 -3.60
CA ASP A 9 -1.99 12.21 -2.96
C ASP A 9 -1.26 13.06 -4.02
N PRO A 10 -1.64 14.33 -4.24
CA PRO A 10 -0.99 15.21 -5.20
C PRO A 10 0.51 15.37 -4.95
N ASP A 11 0.95 15.35 -3.69
CA ASP A 11 2.35 15.54 -3.32
C ASP A 11 3.22 14.32 -3.67
N ARG A 12 2.59 13.16 -3.90
CA ARG A 12 3.22 11.90 -4.31
C ARG A 12 3.29 11.73 -5.83
N LEU A 13 2.69 12.64 -6.61
CA LEU A 13 2.71 12.56 -8.08
C LEU A 13 4.09 12.53 -8.71
N PRO A 14 5.09 13.28 -8.21
CA PRO A 14 6.45 13.22 -8.75
C PRO A 14 7.08 11.83 -8.65
N ASP A 15 6.63 10.99 -7.72
CA ASP A 15 7.12 9.62 -7.51
C ASP A 15 6.37 8.57 -8.35
N ALA A 16 5.33 8.98 -9.11
CA ALA A 16 4.50 8.09 -9.90
C ALA A 16 4.95 8.05 -11.37
N VAL A 17 5.00 6.84 -11.95
CA VAL A 17 5.32 6.63 -13.37
C VAL A 17 4.15 5.95 -14.07
N VAL A 18 3.82 6.42 -15.26
CA VAL A 18 2.83 5.80 -16.17
C VAL A 18 3.57 5.29 -17.39
N CYS A 19 3.50 3.98 -17.63
CA CYS A 19 4.10 3.34 -18.80
C CYS A 19 3.00 2.95 -19.79
N TYR A 20 3.09 3.45 -21.03
CA TYR A 20 2.23 3.02 -22.13
C TYR A 20 2.82 1.78 -22.81
N VAL A 21 2.62 0.62 -22.18
CA VAL A 21 3.17 -0.69 -22.61
C VAL A 21 2.19 -1.78 -22.23
N ASP A 22 2.19 -2.89 -22.98
CA ASP A 22 1.37 -4.05 -22.64
C ASP A 22 1.82 -4.67 -21.31
N SER A 23 0.85 -4.90 -20.42
CA SER A 23 1.07 -5.53 -19.12
C SER A 23 1.69 -6.92 -19.20
N THR A 24 1.42 -7.70 -20.27
CA THR A 24 1.99 -9.05 -20.44
C THR A 24 3.50 -9.00 -20.68
N ILE A 25 4.03 -7.85 -21.08
CA ILE A 25 5.47 -7.61 -21.25
C ILE A 25 6.04 -6.97 -19.97
N ALA A 26 5.43 -5.88 -19.51
CA ALA A 26 6.01 -5.06 -18.44
C ALA A 26 5.96 -5.73 -17.06
N LEU A 27 4.85 -6.40 -16.73
CA LEU A 27 4.65 -7.00 -15.41
C LEU A 27 5.68 -8.09 -15.09
N PRO A 28 5.92 -9.13 -15.93
CA PRO A 28 6.88 -10.17 -15.58
C PRO A 28 8.31 -9.64 -15.43
N ILE A 29 8.71 -8.64 -16.22
CA ILE A 29 10.04 -8.01 -16.10
C ILE A 29 10.17 -7.26 -14.77
N LEU A 30 9.18 -6.43 -14.44
CA LEU A 30 9.17 -5.68 -13.18
C LEU A 30 9.18 -6.63 -11.98
N THR A 31 8.34 -7.67 -12.01
CA THR A 31 8.26 -8.68 -10.95
C THR A 31 9.58 -9.43 -10.79
N ALA A 32 10.19 -9.90 -11.89
CA ALA A 32 11.47 -10.60 -11.83
C ALA A 32 12.57 -9.71 -11.25
N TYR A 33 12.64 -8.45 -11.66
CA TYR A 33 13.60 -7.48 -11.12
C TYR A 33 13.40 -7.23 -9.62
N ALA A 34 12.16 -6.95 -9.21
CA ALA A 34 11.83 -6.66 -7.82
C ALA A 34 12.18 -7.83 -6.89
N LEU A 35 11.83 -9.07 -7.29
CA LEU A 35 12.13 -10.27 -6.50
C LEU A 35 13.62 -10.60 -6.47
N ALA A 36 14.37 -10.32 -7.54
CA ALA A 36 15.80 -10.60 -7.59
C ALA A 36 16.65 -9.58 -6.82
N ARG A 37 16.16 -8.34 -6.66
CA ARG A 37 16.93 -7.23 -6.06
C ARG A 37 16.53 -6.90 -4.63
N HIS A 38 15.34 -7.29 -4.18
CA HIS A 38 14.84 -6.96 -2.85
C HIS A 38 14.76 -8.22 -1.97
N GLU A 39 15.19 -8.11 -0.71
CA GLU A 39 15.08 -9.22 0.24
C GLU A 39 13.61 -9.57 0.56
N PRO A 40 13.29 -10.83 0.90
CA PRO A 40 11.95 -11.17 1.36
C PRO A 40 11.55 -10.32 2.56
N ARG A 41 10.37 -9.68 2.49
CA ARG A 41 9.84 -8.90 3.62
C ARG A 41 9.49 -9.82 4.77
N GLU A 42 9.85 -9.44 5.99
CA GLU A 42 9.43 -10.15 7.19
C GLU A 42 7.89 -10.26 7.27
N PRO A 43 7.33 -11.47 7.43
CA PRO A 43 5.89 -11.66 7.54
C PRO A 43 5.33 -10.97 8.79
N LYS A 44 4.35 -10.07 8.62
CA LYS A 44 3.74 -9.32 9.75
C LYS A 44 2.86 -10.16 10.68
N ARG A 45 2.54 -11.41 10.31
CA ARG A 45 1.68 -12.34 11.09
C ARG A 45 0.41 -11.67 11.64
N LEU A 46 -0.31 -10.95 10.77
CA LEU A 46 -1.42 -10.08 11.17
C LEU A 46 -2.59 -10.84 11.83
N TYR A 47 -2.80 -12.10 11.48
CA TYR A 47 -3.86 -12.90 12.07
C TYR A 47 -3.62 -13.17 13.56
N ASP A 48 -2.37 -13.49 13.92
CA ASP A 48 -1.97 -13.71 15.32
C ASP A 48 -2.13 -12.42 16.15
N ARG A 49 -2.05 -11.26 15.50
CA ARG A 49 -2.21 -9.93 16.10
C ARG A 49 -3.62 -9.35 16.00
N CYS A 50 -4.60 -10.12 15.50
CA CYS A 50 -5.93 -9.59 15.22
C CYS A 50 -6.61 -8.99 16.47
N GLY A 51 -6.48 -9.64 17.63
CA GLY A 51 -7.03 -9.14 18.90
C GLY A 51 -6.45 -7.79 19.30
N GLU A 52 -5.11 -7.68 19.33
CA GLU A 52 -4.37 -6.43 19.60
C GLU A 52 -4.82 -5.30 18.66
N LEU A 53 -4.91 -5.59 17.36
CA LEU A 53 -5.28 -4.60 16.35
C LEU A 53 -6.74 -4.12 16.51
N MET A 54 -7.65 -5.01 16.91
CA MET A 54 -9.04 -4.66 17.18
C MET A 54 -9.18 -3.81 18.45
N GLU A 55 -8.42 -4.11 19.50
CA GLU A 55 -8.40 -3.28 20.71
C GLU A 55 -7.84 -1.89 20.42
N LEU A 56 -6.75 -1.81 19.66
CA LEU A 56 -6.19 -0.54 19.21
C LEU A 56 -7.25 0.27 18.45
N LEU A 57 -7.92 -0.34 17.47
CA LEU A 57 -8.97 0.31 16.67
C LEU A 57 -10.11 0.86 17.56
N GLN A 58 -10.59 0.07 18.51
CA GLN A 58 -11.64 0.51 19.44
C GLN A 58 -11.16 1.66 20.34
N SER A 59 -9.92 1.60 20.83
CA SER A 59 -9.36 2.62 21.70
C SER A 59 -9.20 3.96 20.96
N GLU A 60 -8.71 3.93 19.72
CA GLU A 60 -8.54 5.12 18.89
C GLU A 60 -9.89 5.71 18.48
N TYR A 61 -10.88 4.86 18.18
CA TYR A 61 -12.24 5.32 17.92
C TYR A 61 -12.83 6.06 19.14
N LYS A 62 -12.71 5.50 20.35
CA LYS A 62 -13.19 6.11 21.59
C LYS A 62 -12.50 7.44 21.91
N LYS A 63 -11.23 7.60 21.51
CA LYS A 63 -10.47 8.86 21.66
C LYS A 63 -10.80 9.88 20.58
N SER A 64 -11.36 9.45 19.45
CA SER A 64 -11.68 10.35 18.34
C SER A 64 -12.88 11.22 18.71
N GLU A 65 -12.69 12.53 18.73
CA GLU A 65 -13.72 13.56 19.02
C GLU A 65 -14.74 13.73 17.87
N ARG A 66 -14.83 12.77 16.95
CA ARG A 66 -15.71 12.88 15.79
C ARG A 66 -17.12 12.46 16.19
N ARG A 67 -17.94 13.45 16.59
CA ARG A 67 -19.40 13.36 16.53
C ARG A 67 -19.89 13.22 15.09
#